data_AF-A0A662Z9J3-F1
#
_entry.id   AF-A0A662Z9J3-F1
#
_cell.length_a   1.000
_cell.length_b   1.000
_cell.length_c   1.000
_cell.angle_alpha   90.00
_cell.angle_beta   90.00
_cell.angle_gamma   90.00
#
_symmetry.space_group_name_H-M   'P 1'
#
loop_
_entity.id
_entity.type
_entity.pdbx_description
1 polymer ?
#
loop_
_entity_poly.entity_id
_entity_poly.type
_entity_poly.pdbx_seq_one_letter_code
_entity_poly.pdbx_strand_id
1 'polypeptide(L)'
;MTRTRRKTDDPALLLKNYGFTPRKALKLFVFSLFFSSLGMLILAFWIHVSFYSLARNLSGEMLQTFSHLNSIYTNDTLYNGNLLDSERYPFEIKKKIGPKDLTLSSHQPLVRVKGQKRQLSDNIYEVRFVNVWKQPSDRILK
;
A
#
# COMPACT_ATOMS: atom_id res chain seq x y z
N MET A 1 48.12 50.59 -32.71
CA MET A 1 47.74 49.46 -31.85
C MET A 1 48.28 48.17 -32.44
N THR A 2 49.47 47.74 -32.02
CA THR A 2 50.07 46.47 -32.47
C THR A 2 49.61 45.34 -31.55
N ARG A 3 48.82 44.42 -32.10
CA ARG A 3 48.44 43.16 -31.43
C ARG A 3 49.70 42.34 -31.18
N THR A 4 50.13 42.24 -29.93
CA THR A 4 51.17 41.30 -29.51
C THR A 4 50.63 39.88 -29.70
N ARG A 5 51.14 39.16 -30.70
CA ARG A 5 50.99 37.70 -30.79
C ARG A 5 51.56 37.13 -29.49
N ARG A 6 50.73 36.46 -28.67
CA ARG A 6 51.21 35.67 -27.54
C ARG A 6 52.24 34.68 -28.08
N LYS A 7 53.48 34.76 -27.60
CA LYS A 7 54.44 33.67 -27.78
C LYS A 7 53.80 32.46 -27.08
N THR A 8 53.54 31.39 -27.82
CA THR A 8 53.26 30.08 -27.24
C THR A 8 54.52 29.68 -26.51
N ASP A 9 54.54 29.86 -25.19
CA ASP A 9 55.65 29.43 -24.35
C ASP A 9 55.85 27.94 -24.54
N ASP A 10 57.07 27.53 -24.88
CA ASP A 10 57.40 26.12 -25.07
C ASP A 10 57.05 25.35 -23.79
N PRO A 11 56.20 24.31 -23.86
CA PRO A 11 55.73 23.60 -22.66
C PRO A 11 56.88 22.94 -21.90
N ALA A 12 57.95 22.58 -22.60
CA ALA A 12 59.19 22.07 -22.01
C ALA A 12 59.93 23.12 -21.16
N LEU A 13 59.86 24.39 -21.54
CA LEU A 13 60.46 25.52 -20.82
C LEU A 13 59.67 25.83 -19.54
N LEU A 14 58.34 25.75 -19.62
CA LEU A 14 57.46 25.84 -18.45
C LEU A 14 57.73 24.71 -17.44
N LEU A 15 57.80 23.46 -17.91
CA LEU A 15 58.10 22.30 -17.06
C LEU A 15 59.46 22.43 -16.35
N LYS A 16 60.46 22.96 -17.05
CA LYS A 16 61.79 23.22 -16.48
C LYS A 16 61.75 24.25 -15.35
N ASN A 17 60.94 25.31 -15.47
CA ASN A 17 60.77 26.33 -14.43
C ASN A 17 60.11 25.76 -13.16
N TYR A 18 59.30 24.70 -13.28
CA TYR A 18 58.72 23.96 -12.17
C TYR A 18 59.62 22.80 -11.65
N GLY A 19 60.85 22.68 -12.14
CA GLY A 19 61.79 21.63 -11.72
C GLY A 19 61.47 20.23 -12.26
N PHE A 20 60.57 20.11 -13.23
CA PHE A 20 60.19 18.84 -13.83
C PHE A 20 60.85 18.62 -15.19
N THR A 21 61.30 17.39 -15.43
CA THR A 21 61.60 16.94 -16.80
C THR A 21 60.31 16.45 -17.46
N PRO A 22 60.14 16.62 -18.80
CA PRO A 22 58.92 16.21 -19.50
C PRO A 22 58.56 14.73 -19.26
N ARG A 23 59.57 13.87 -19.21
CA ARG A 23 59.40 12.43 -18.90
C ARG A 23 58.88 12.18 -17.49
N LYS A 24 59.35 12.93 -16.49
CA LYS A 24 58.88 12.79 -15.10
C LYS A 24 57.44 13.30 -14.96
N ALA A 25 57.12 14.44 -15.59
CA ALA A 25 55.77 14.98 -15.59
C ALA A 25 54.76 14.04 -16.26
N LEU A 26 55.13 13.43 -17.41
CA LEU A 26 54.27 12.45 -18.08
C LEU A 26 54.00 11.23 -17.19
N LYS A 27 55.02 10.69 -16.51
CA LYS A 27 54.85 9.57 -15.56
C LYS A 27 53.88 9.91 -14.43
N LEU A 28 54.01 11.11 -13.87
CA LEU A 28 53.16 11.59 -12.78
C LEU A 28 51.71 11.79 -13.24
N PHE A 29 51.54 12.33 -14.45
CA PHE A 29 50.23 12.48 -15.08
C PHE A 29 49.55 11.13 -15.30
N VAL A 30 50.25 10.18 -15.93
CA VAL A 30 49.73 8.82 -16.17
C VAL A 30 49.41 8.13 -14.85
N PHE A 31 50.28 8.24 -13.85
CA PHE A 31 50.03 7.70 -12.50
C PHE A 31 48.74 8.28 -11.90
N SER A 32 48.57 9.62 -11.95
CA SER A 32 47.36 10.26 -11.44
C SER A 32 46.08 9.84 -12.18
N LEU A 33 46.18 9.61 -13.49
CA LEU A 33 45.06 9.19 -14.33
C LEU A 33 44.65 7.73 -14.03
N PHE A 34 45.61 6.84 -13.81
CA PHE A 34 45.32 5.47 -13.38
C PHE A 34 44.68 5.43 -12.00
N PHE A 35 45.24 6.18 -11.04
CA PHE A 35 44.72 6.21 -9.67
C PHE A 35 43.34 6.87 -9.57
N SER A 36 43.07 7.93 -10.36
CA SER A 36 41.74 8.56 -10.38
C SER A 36 40.70 7.62 -11.01
N SER A 37 41.04 6.95 -12.10
CA SER A 37 40.16 5.95 -12.74
C SER A 37 39.84 4.78 -11.80
N LEU A 38 40.86 4.25 -11.12
CA LEU A 38 40.69 3.16 -10.16
C LEU A 38 39.83 3.60 -8.95
N GLY A 39 40.06 4.81 -8.44
CA GLY A 39 39.27 5.39 -7.35
C GLY A 39 37.79 5.54 -7.73
N MET A 40 37.51 6.02 -8.95
CA MET A 40 36.14 6.13 -9.46
C MET A 40 35.48 4.76 -9.63
N LEU A 41 36.23 3.74 -10.06
CA LEU A 41 35.71 2.39 -10.21
C LEU A 41 35.34 1.76 -8.85
N ILE A 42 36.19 1.93 -7.84
CA ILE A 42 35.90 1.48 -6.47
C ILE A 42 34.66 2.21 -5.93
N LEU A 43 34.58 3.53 -6.10
CA LEU A 43 33.43 4.31 -5.65
C LEU A 43 32.12 3.87 -6.34
N ALA A 44 32.16 3.65 -7.65
CA ALA A 44 31.01 3.15 -8.41
C ALA A 44 30.58 1.76 -7.93
N PHE A 45 31.54 0.87 -7.66
CA PHE A 45 31.26 -0.46 -7.12
C PHE A 45 30.59 -0.39 -5.73
N TRP A 46 31.12 0.44 -4.83
CA TRP A 46 30.55 0.65 -3.49
C TRP A 46 29.12 1.19 -3.54
N ILE A 47 28.85 2.17 -4.41
CA ILE A 47 27.49 2.69 -4.62
C ILE A 47 26.58 1.56 -5.09
N HIS A 48 27.03 0.75 -6.05
CA HIS A 48 26.20 -0.31 -6.62
C HIS A 48 25.86 -1.40 -5.60
N VAL A 49 26.83 -1.81 -4.78
CA VAL A 49 26.63 -2.79 -3.69
C VAL A 49 25.68 -2.23 -2.62
N SER A 50 25.87 -0.97 -2.23
CA SER A 50 25.02 -0.30 -1.24
C SER A 50 23.59 -0.14 -1.73
N PHE A 51 23.41 0.20 -3.01
CA PHE A 51 22.08 0.29 -3.60
C PHE A 51 21.40 -1.08 -3.66
N TYR A 52 22.13 -2.13 -4.06
CA TYR A 52 21.58 -3.47 -4.13
C TYR A 52 21.18 -4.01 -2.76
N SER A 53 22.00 -3.79 -1.72
CA SER A 53 21.66 -4.19 -0.35
C SER A 53 20.43 -3.45 0.16
N LEU A 54 20.36 -2.13 -0.08
CA LEU A 54 19.22 -1.31 0.34
C LEU A 54 17.93 -1.72 -0.38
N ALA A 55 17.98 -1.94 -1.70
CA ALA A 55 16.85 -2.41 -2.49
C ALA A 55 16.36 -3.80 -2.03
N ARG A 56 17.28 -4.69 -1.67
CA ARG A 56 16.94 -6.02 -1.15
C ARG A 56 16.26 -5.93 0.22
N ASN A 57 16.76 -5.08 1.11
CA ASN A 57 16.17 -4.88 2.43
C ASN A 57 14.76 -4.27 2.31
N LEU A 58 14.60 -3.22 1.51
CA LEU A 58 13.30 -2.57 1.29
C LEU A 58 12.27 -3.51 0.65
N SER A 59 12.68 -4.33 -0.32
CA SER A 59 11.75 -5.31 -0.92
C SER A 59 11.36 -6.41 0.06
N GLY A 60 12.27 -6.85 0.93
CA GLY A 60 11.98 -7.77 2.03
C GLY A 60 11.00 -7.18 3.05
N GLU A 61 11.26 -5.96 3.52
CA GLU A 61 10.38 -5.25 4.46
C GLU A 61 9.00 -4.95 3.85
N MET A 62 8.93 -4.59 2.57
CA MET A 62 7.66 -4.41 1.85
C MET A 62 6.86 -5.70 1.80
N LEU A 63 7.47 -6.81 1.39
CA LEU A 63 6.79 -8.11 1.33
C LEU A 63 6.29 -8.54 2.71
N GLN A 64 7.08 -8.32 3.75
CA GLN A 64 6.68 -8.57 5.12
C GLN A 64 5.50 -7.69 5.54
N THR A 65 5.53 -6.40 5.20
CA THR A 65 4.44 -5.46 5.48
C THR A 65 3.15 -5.85 4.77
N PHE A 66 3.23 -6.26 3.49
CA PHE A 66 2.06 -6.75 2.74
C PHE A 66 1.51 -8.04 3.34
N SER A 67 2.38 -8.96 3.76
CA SER A 67 1.98 -10.18 4.46
C SER A 67 1.25 -9.87 5.78
N HIS A 68 1.78 -8.94 6.57
CA HIS A 68 1.15 -8.48 7.81
C HIS A 68 -0.21 -7.83 7.55
N LEU A 69 -0.31 -6.93 6.57
CA LEU A 69 -1.58 -6.32 6.17
C LEU A 69 -2.60 -7.36 5.74
N ASN A 70 -2.21 -8.31 4.89
CA ASN A 70 -3.10 -9.37 4.43
C ASN A 70 -3.61 -10.20 5.62
N SER A 71 -2.74 -10.55 6.57
CA SER A 71 -3.13 -11.31 7.77
C SER A 71 -4.18 -10.60 8.64
N ILE A 72 -4.15 -9.26 8.69
CA ILE A 72 -5.16 -8.44 9.39
C ILE A 72 -6.50 -8.50 8.65
N TYR A 73 -6.50 -8.42 7.31
CA TYR A 73 -7.74 -8.43 6.52
C TYR A 73 -8.37 -9.82 6.37
N THR A 74 -7.58 -10.90 6.40
CA THR A 74 -8.10 -12.27 6.27
C THR A 74 -8.66 -12.83 7.59
N ASN A 75 -8.70 -12.05 8.68
CA ASN A 75 -9.14 -12.50 10.01
C ASN A 75 -8.42 -13.78 10.48
N ASP A 76 -7.15 -13.92 10.11
CA ASP A 76 -6.36 -15.08 10.50
C ASP A 76 -5.86 -14.87 11.93
N THR A 77 -6.24 -15.74 12.86
CA THR A 77 -6.07 -15.58 14.32
C THR A 77 -4.63 -15.32 14.81
N LEU A 78 -3.64 -15.43 13.92
CA LEU A 78 -2.23 -15.11 14.12
C LEU A 78 -1.90 -13.60 14.06
N TYR A 79 -2.85 -12.74 13.70
CA TYR A 79 -2.63 -11.30 13.55
C TYR A 79 -2.18 -10.59 14.85
N ASN A 80 -2.49 -11.15 16.03
CA ASN A 80 -2.13 -10.61 17.34
C ASN A 80 -0.61 -10.47 17.55
N GLY A 81 0.21 -11.34 16.95
CA GLY A 81 1.68 -11.26 17.07
C GLY A 81 2.30 -10.12 16.25
N ASN A 82 1.56 -9.58 15.29
CA ASN A 82 2.02 -8.56 14.36
C ASN A 82 1.37 -7.18 14.62
N LEU A 83 0.58 -7.07 15.68
CA LEU A 83 -0.06 -5.82 16.07
C LEU A 83 0.94 -4.96 16.86
N LEU A 84 1.32 -3.82 16.29
CA LEU A 84 2.19 -2.85 16.97
C LEU A 84 1.47 -2.17 18.15
N ASP A 85 0.19 -1.81 17.95
CA ASP A 85 -0.69 -1.28 18.98
C ASP A 85 -2.16 -1.45 18.56
N SER A 86 -3.05 -1.60 19.54
CA SER A 86 -4.50 -1.74 19.32
C SER A 86 -5.20 -0.69 20.17
N GLU A 87 -5.56 0.43 19.56
CA GLU A 87 -6.46 1.39 20.20
C GLU A 87 -7.89 1.06 19.78
N ARG A 88 -8.73 0.67 20.74
CA ARG A 88 -10.17 0.54 20.50
C ARG A 88 -10.72 1.93 20.30
N TYR A 89 -10.92 2.31 19.04
CA TYR A 89 -11.66 3.53 18.74
C TYR A 89 -13.06 3.41 19.36
N PRO A 90 -13.44 4.27 20.31
CA PRO A 90 -14.77 4.25 20.86
C PRO A 90 -15.70 4.78 19.78
N PHE A 91 -16.19 3.89 18.92
CA PHE A 91 -17.34 4.20 18.11
C PHE A 91 -18.45 4.52 19.09
N GLU A 92 -18.88 5.78 19.14
CA GLU A 92 -20.13 6.13 19.79
C GLU A 92 -21.18 5.16 19.27
N ILE A 93 -21.69 4.31 20.15
CA ILE A 93 -22.82 3.45 19.84
C ILE A 93 -23.95 4.42 19.50
N LYS A 94 -24.09 4.75 18.21
CA LYS A 94 -25.22 5.51 17.73
C LYS A 94 -26.42 4.71 18.22
N LYS A 95 -27.15 5.27 19.18
CA LYS A 95 -28.43 4.71 19.64
C LYS A 95 -29.15 4.28 18.37
N LYS A 96 -29.57 3.02 18.29
CA LYS A 96 -30.45 2.57 17.20
C LYS A 96 -31.64 3.50 17.19
N ILE A 97 -31.62 4.51 16.32
CA ILE A 97 -32.81 5.29 15.96
C ILE A 97 -33.54 4.40 14.95
N GLY A 98 -34.08 3.30 15.47
CA GLY A 98 -35.20 2.59 14.85
C GLY A 98 -36.47 3.05 15.57
N PRO A 99 -37.63 3.02 14.90
CA PRO A 99 -38.90 3.27 15.57
C PRO A 99 -39.00 2.35 16.81
N LYS A 100 -39.50 2.90 17.92
CA LYS A 100 -39.74 2.16 19.18
C LYS A 100 -40.63 0.92 18.99
N ASP A 101 -41.21 0.74 17.82
CA ASP A 101 -42.10 -0.36 17.44
C ASP A 101 -41.35 -1.67 17.10
N LEU A 102 -40.02 -1.65 17.01
CA LEU A 102 -39.20 -2.86 16.75
C LEU A 102 -38.72 -3.58 18.01
N THR A 103 -39.04 -3.09 19.22
CA THR A 103 -38.86 -3.90 20.44
C THR A 103 -39.89 -5.03 20.45
N LEU A 104 -39.51 -6.16 19.87
CA LEU A 104 -40.16 -7.48 19.90
C LEU A 104 -40.33 -8.08 21.33
N SER A 105 -40.22 -7.27 22.39
CA SER A 105 -40.42 -7.68 23.77
C SER A 105 -41.90 -7.73 24.19
N SER A 106 -42.84 -7.26 23.36
CA SER A 106 -44.27 -7.56 23.53
C SER A 106 -44.66 -8.67 22.54
N HIS A 107 -44.67 -9.91 23.02
CA HIS A 107 -45.07 -11.08 22.25
C HIS A 107 -46.54 -10.96 21.81
N GLN A 108 -46.79 -10.54 20.58
CA GLN A 108 -47.97 -11.00 19.85
C GLN A 108 -47.57 -12.25 19.06
N PRO A 109 -48.29 -13.38 19.18
CA PRO A 109 -47.95 -14.60 18.46
C PRO A 109 -48.02 -14.35 16.95
N LEU A 110 -46.97 -14.73 16.24
CA LEU A 110 -46.92 -14.65 14.78
C LEU A 110 -48.02 -15.54 14.18
N VAL A 111 -48.97 -14.94 13.47
CA VAL A 111 -50.08 -15.67 12.82
C VAL A 111 -49.66 -16.11 11.42
N ARG A 112 -49.82 -17.41 11.13
CA ARG A 112 -49.57 -17.95 9.78
C ARG A 112 -50.67 -17.50 8.82
N VAL A 113 -50.36 -16.53 7.97
CA VAL A 113 -51.25 -15.99 6.95
C VAL A 113 -50.93 -16.57 5.56
N LYS A 114 -51.95 -16.73 4.71
CA LYS A 114 -51.75 -16.98 3.27
C LYS A 114 -51.71 -15.62 2.57
N GLY A 115 -50.65 -15.35 1.82
CA GLY A 115 -50.54 -14.15 1.00
C GLY A 115 -51.26 -14.35 -0.34
N GLN A 116 -52.14 -13.42 -0.70
CA GLN A 116 -52.74 -13.33 -2.03
C GLN A 116 -52.19 -12.08 -2.73
N LYS A 117 -51.55 -12.27 -3.89
CA LYS A 117 -51.06 -11.17 -4.72
C LYS A 117 -52.16 -10.73 -5.68
N ARG A 118 -52.45 -9.43 -5.74
CA ARG A 118 -53.33 -8.81 -6.73
C ARG A 118 -52.53 -7.80 -7.54
N GLN A 119 -52.52 -7.94 -8.85
CA GLN A 119 -51.90 -6.95 -9.73
C GLN A 119 -52.81 -5.72 -9.84
N LEU A 120 -52.24 -4.54 -9.58
CA LEU A 120 -52.93 -3.25 -9.73
C LEU A 120 -52.54 -2.56 -11.04
N SER A 121 -51.28 -2.72 -11.47
CA SER A 121 -50.77 -2.27 -12.76
C SER A 121 -49.59 -3.14 -13.20
N ASP A 122 -49.02 -2.89 -14.38
CA ASP A 122 -47.91 -3.68 -14.93
C ASP A 122 -46.69 -3.76 -13.98
N ASN A 123 -46.50 -2.75 -13.12
CA ASN A 123 -45.38 -2.67 -12.19
C ASN A 123 -45.77 -2.65 -10.70
N ILE A 124 -47.06 -2.73 -10.36
CA ILE A 124 -47.52 -2.63 -8.97
C ILE A 124 -48.40 -3.83 -8.60
N TYR A 125 -48.02 -4.50 -7.52
CA TYR A 125 -48.77 -5.59 -6.92
C TYR A 125 -49.14 -5.24 -5.48
N GLU A 126 -50.41 -5.40 -5.13
CA GLU A 126 -50.88 -5.37 -3.75
C GLU A 126 -50.79 -6.79 -3.17
N VAL A 127 -50.14 -6.94 -2.02
CA VAL A 127 -50.11 -8.21 -1.28
C VAL A 127 -51.06 -8.10 -0.10
N ARG A 128 -52.15 -8.86 -0.12
CA ARG A 128 -53.07 -8.97 1.01
C ARG A 128 -52.81 -10.25 1.79
N PHE A 129 -52.82 -10.14 3.11
CA PHE A 129 -52.68 -11.27 4.03
C PHE A 129 -54.06 -11.66 4.56
N VAL A 130 -54.46 -12.91 4.33
CA VAL A 130 -55.73 -13.45 4.84
C VAL A 130 -55.44 -14.43 5.96
N ASN A 131 -56.13 -14.26 7.10
CA ASN A 131 -56.07 -15.19 8.22
C ASN A 131 -56.71 -16.52 7.83
N VAL A 132 -55.94 -17.61 7.93
CA VAL A 132 -56.46 -18.97 7.71
C VAL A 132 -57.09 -19.45 9.02
N TRP A 133 -58.32 -19.03 9.31
CA TRP A 133 -59.10 -19.66 10.36
C TRP A 133 -59.60 -21.03 9.86
N LYS A 134 -59.47 -22.05 10.73
CA LYS A 134 -59.81 -23.46 10.51
C LYS A 134 -61.16 -23.65 9.80
N GLN A 135 -61.20 -24.57 8.84
CA GLN A 135 -62.44 -25.15 8.30
C GLN A 135 -63.33 -25.67 9.43
N PRO A 136 -64.65 -25.39 9.43
CA PRO A 136 -65.60 -26.07 10.29
C PRO A 136 -66.00 -27.38 9.60
N SER A 137 -65.09 -28.36 9.55
CA SER A 137 -65.40 -29.70 9.03
C SER A 137 -65.30 -30.81 10.09
N ASP A 138 -65.22 -30.45 11.37
CA ASP A 138 -65.30 -31.39 12.49
C ASP A 138 -66.43 -31.00 13.45
N ARG A 139 -67.69 -31.14 13.01
CA ARG A 139 -68.77 -31.52 13.92
C ARG A 139 -69.46 -32.76 13.38
N ILE A 140 -68.94 -33.86 13.94
CA ILE A 140 -69.43 -35.22 14.01
C ILE A 140 -70.95 -35.30 14.16
N LEU A 141 -71.52 -36.19 13.35
CA LEU A 141 -72.80 -36.86 13.53
C LEU A 141 -72.99 -37.37 14.96
N LYS A 142 -74.03 -36.90 15.65
CA LYS A 142 -74.87 -37.68 16.56
C LYS A 142 -76.13 -36.91 16.92
#